data_AF-A0A8D8NPC7-F1
#
_entry.id   AF-A0A8D8NPC7-F1
#
_cell.length_a   1.000
_cell.length_b   1.000
_cell.length_c   1.000
_cell.angle_alpha   90.00
_cell.angle_beta   90.00
_cell.angle_gamma   90.00
#
_symmetry.space_group_name_H-M   'P 1'
#
loop_
_entity.id
_entity.type
_entity.pdbx_description
1 polymer ?
#
loop_
_entity_poly.entity_id
_entity_poly.type
_entity_poly.pdbx_seq_one_letter_code
_entity_poly.pdbx_strand_id
1 'polypeptide(L)'
;MFGRTETKKDSFLEQTKAAREERERERAQEEQRDRSIVLMQKTVRGWLARTKFQRMILNDFDTLLPPVTNPSKDIELKSALQIYQAASHFLLQWKDRDSSDCSANQDRLERLCRYLIASLESDSPKTSYIGVALNKEHSLAWIRHIKKLLYRCCTAVERLRPESHTDSISLALYLHTLVAFTSTSSWVLLRNKSLVGLKA
;
A
#
# COMPACT_ATOMS: atom_id res chain seq x y z
N MET A 1 20.73 31.15 -77.78
CA MET A 1 20.96 31.75 -76.44
C MET A 1 19.81 31.41 -75.50
N PHE A 2 19.71 30.18 -74.94
CA PHE A 2 18.60 29.81 -74.03
C PHE A 2 18.99 29.01 -72.77
N GLY A 3 20.27 28.70 -72.51
CA GLY A 3 20.68 27.82 -71.38
C GLY A 3 20.88 28.48 -70.01
N ARG A 4 20.71 29.80 -69.86
CA ARG A 4 21.02 30.53 -68.60
C ARG A 4 19.80 30.81 -67.71
N THR A 5 18.60 30.58 -68.23
CA THR A 5 17.31 30.85 -67.53
C THR A 5 16.78 29.63 -66.79
N GLU A 6 17.06 28.40 -67.26
CA GLU A 6 16.65 27.16 -66.60
C GLU A 6 17.35 26.99 -65.24
N THR A 7 18.64 27.27 -65.17
CA THR A 7 19.45 27.15 -63.94
C THR A 7 18.98 28.06 -62.80
N LYS A 8 18.48 29.27 -63.11
CA LYS A 8 17.90 30.18 -62.09
C LYS A 8 16.55 29.68 -61.59
N LYS A 9 15.73 29.12 -62.48
CA LYS A 9 14.41 28.59 -62.13
C LYS A 9 14.54 27.32 -61.26
N ASP A 10 15.47 26.42 -61.61
CA ASP A 10 15.74 25.22 -60.83
C ASP A 10 16.32 25.55 -59.46
N SER A 11 17.26 26.50 -59.38
CA SER A 11 17.78 26.99 -58.10
C SER A 11 16.69 27.60 -57.21
N PHE A 12 15.75 28.37 -57.79
CA PHE A 12 14.61 28.91 -57.06
C PHE A 12 13.64 27.81 -56.57
N LEU A 13 13.39 26.79 -57.39
CA LEU A 13 12.54 25.65 -57.03
C LEU A 13 13.17 24.81 -55.92
N GLU A 14 14.49 24.56 -55.97
CA GLU A 14 15.22 23.87 -54.91
C GLU A 14 15.22 24.67 -53.60
N GLN A 15 15.46 25.98 -53.64
CA GLN A 15 15.35 26.84 -52.46
C GLN A 15 13.94 26.82 -51.86
N THR A 16 12.91 26.85 -52.72
CA THR A 16 11.51 26.78 -52.27
C THR A 16 11.18 25.43 -51.65
N LYS A 17 11.74 24.33 -52.16
CA LYS A 17 11.58 22.97 -51.63
C LYS A 17 12.32 22.81 -50.30
N ALA A 18 13.58 23.22 -50.24
CA ALA A 18 14.38 23.18 -49.02
C ALA A 18 13.73 23.98 -47.87
N ALA A 19 13.22 25.18 -48.16
CA ALA A 19 12.53 26.00 -47.16
C ALA A 19 11.20 25.39 -46.68
N ARG A 20 10.54 24.53 -47.47
CA ARG A 20 9.35 23.77 -47.01
C ARG A 20 9.77 22.61 -46.12
N GLU A 21 10.77 21.84 -46.54
CA GLU A 21 11.28 20.71 -45.77
C GLU A 21 11.87 21.15 -44.42
N GLU A 22 12.53 22.30 -44.37
CA GLU A 22 13.04 22.90 -43.13
C GLU A 22 11.89 23.25 -42.18
N ARG A 23 10.84 23.92 -42.67
CA ARG A 23 9.63 24.22 -41.89
C ARG A 23 8.91 22.96 -41.39
N GLU A 24 8.88 21.89 -42.19
CA GLU A 24 8.30 20.61 -41.76
C GLU A 24 9.15 19.93 -40.68
N ARG A 25 10.48 19.98 -40.79
CA ARG A 25 11.40 19.46 -39.77
C ARG A 25 11.30 20.24 -38.46
N GLU A 26 11.24 21.57 -38.51
CA GLU A 26 11.05 22.41 -37.32
C GLU A 26 9.76 22.07 -36.59
N ARG A 27 8.64 21.93 -37.33
CA ARG A 27 7.35 21.50 -36.76
C ARG A 27 7.44 20.11 -36.15
N ALA A 28 8.07 19.15 -36.83
CA ALA A 28 8.22 17.80 -36.31
C ALA A 28 9.06 17.77 -35.02
N GLN A 29 10.13 18.57 -34.95
CA GLN A 29 10.94 18.72 -33.74
C GLN A 29 10.17 19.37 -32.59
N GLU A 30 9.38 20.41 -32.88
CA GLU A 30 8.52 21.06 -31.89
C GLU A 30 7.44 20.10 -31.35
N GLU A 31 6.76 19.36 -32.22
CA GLU A 31 5.80 18.34 -31.82
C GLU A 31 6.45 17.24 -30.97
N GLN A 32 7.66 16.80 -31.33
CA GLN A 32 8.39 15.81 -30.54
C GLN A 32 8.77 16.34 -29.16
N ARG A 33 9.20 17.60 -29.08
CA ARG A 33 9.49 18.28 -27.82
C ARG A 33 8.23 18.36 -26.95
N ASP A 34 7.11 18.78 -27.51
CA ASP A 34 5.85 18.93 -26.79
C ASP A 34 5.32 17.58 -26.29
N ARG A 35 5.37 16.54 -27.12
CA ARG A 35 5.03 15.16 -26.71
C ARG A 35 5.91 14.68 -25.56
N SER A 36 7.21 14.99 -25.62
CA SER A 36 8.15 14.63 -24.56
C SER A 36 7.84 15.38 -23.25
N ILE A 37 7.54 16.68 -23.33
CA ILE A 37 7.12 17.49 -22.17
C ILE A 37 5.85 16.92 -21.55
N VAL A 38 4.82 16.63 -22.35
CA VAL A 38 3.55 16.04 -21.87
C VAL A 38 3.80 14.68 -21.21
N LEU A 39 4.67 13.84 -21.79
CA LEU A 39 5.06 12.56 -21.22
C LEU A 39 5.76 12.70 -19.87
N MET A 40 6.69 13.65 -19.75
CA MET A 40 7.36 13.95 -18.47
C MET A 40 6.36 14.45 -17.44
N GLN A 41 5.53 15.43 -17.79
CA GLN A 41 4.55 16.02 -16.90
C GLN A 41 3.54 14.99 -16.39
N LYS A 42 2.97 14.15 -17.27
CA LYS A 42 2.00 13.13 -16.84
C LYS A 42 2.67 12.10 -15.91
N THR A 43 3.92 11.73 -16.18
CA THR A 43 4.67 10.77 -15.37
C THR A 43 4.96 11.33 -13.99
N VAL A 44 5.48 12.56 -13.91
CA VAL A 44 5.78 13.23 -12.64
C VAL A 44 4.51 13.48 -11.83
N ARG A 45 3.43 13.99 -12.46
CA ARG A 45 2.13 14.18 -11.78
C ARG A 45 1.59 12.86 -11.23
N GLY A 46 1.66 11.78 -12.01
CA GLY A 46 1.24 10.46 -11.57
C GLY A 46 2.10 9.88 -10.45
N TRP A 47 3.42 10.12 -10.47
CA TRP A 47 4.32 9.73 -9.38
C TRP A 47 4.04 10.53 -8.10
N LEU A 48 3.89 11.84 -8.19
CA LEU A 48 3.55 12.71 -7.05
C LEU A 48 2.22 12.30 -6.41
N ALA A 49 1.18 12.06 -7.22
CA ALA A 49 -0.14 11.66 -6.72
C ALA A 49 -0.08 10.32 -5.98
N ARG A 50 0.56 9.29 -6.58
CA ARG A 50 0.73 7.98 -5.93
C ARG A 50 1.53 8.08 -4.64
N THR A 51 2.59 8.89 -4.63
CA THR A 51 3.44 9.09 -3.45
C THR A 51 2.67 9.80 -2.34
N LYS A 52 1.90 10.85 -2.66
CA LYS A 52 1.03 11.54 -1.71
C LYS A 52 -0.03 10.61 -1.13
N PHE A 53 -0.65 9.79 -1.98
CA PHE A 53 -1.66 8.81 -1.55
C PHE A 53 -1.06 7.74 -0.62
N GLN A 54 0.12 7.22 -0.94
CA GLN A 54 0.82 6.26 -0.07
C GLN A 54 1.12 6.89 1.30
N ARG A 55 1.63 8.14 1.34
CA ARG A 55 1.88 8.85 2.60
C ARG A 55 0.61 9.07 3.41
N MET A 56 -0.49 9.43 2.75
CA MET A 56 -1.79 9.60 3.41
C MET A 56 -2.24 8.30 4.09
N ILE A 57 -2.17 7.16 3.40
CA ILE A 57 -2.49 5.85 3.98
C ILE A 57 -1.63 5.55 5.22
N LEU A 58 -0.32 5.79 5.12
CA LEU A 58 0.61 5.53 6.24
C LEU A 58 0.35 6.47 7.42
N ASN A 59 0.05 7.74 7.16
CA ASN A 59 -0.30 8.71 8.19
C ASN A 59 -1.63 8.36 8.88
N ASP A 60 -2.64 7.94 8.13
CA ASP A 60 -3.92 7.50 8.69
C ASP A 60 -3.73 6.28 9.60
N PHE A 61 -2.91 5.33 9.16
CA PHE A 61 -2.51 4.18 9.97
C PHE A 61 -1.78 4.60 11.25
N ASP A 62 -0.74 5.43 11.15
CA ASP A 62 0.05 5.86 12.30
C ASP A 62 -0.75 6.72 13.29
N THR A 63 -1.75 7.46 12.81
CA THR A 63 -2.69 8.22 13.66
C THR A 63 -3.61 7.28 14.43
N LEU A 64 -4.08 6.21 13.79
CA LEU A 64 -4.95 5.23 14.43
C LEU A 64 -4.20 4.30 15.39
N LEU A 65 -2.99 3.91 15.03
CA LEU A 65 -2.14 2.98 15.75
C LEU A 65 -0.77 3.63 16.01
N PRO A 66 -0.68 4.61 16.93
CA PRO A 66 0.56 5.33 17.17
C PRO A 66 1.67 4.41 17.72
N PRO A 67 2.95 4.81 17.58
CA PRO A 67 4.05 4.11 18.22
C PRO A 67 3.83 3.95 19.72
N VAL A 68 4.23 2.80 20.26
CA VAL A 68 4.08 2.51 21.69
C VAL A 68 5.07 3.39 22.45
N THR A 69 4.56 4.43 23.12
CA THR A 69 5.38 5.32 23.96
C THR A 69 5.52 4.79 25.38
N ASN A 70 4.52 4.05 25.89
CA ASN A 70 4.52 3.44 27.22
C ASN A 70 3.96 2.00 27.14
N PRO A 71 4.80 0.96 27.34
CA PRO A 71 4.35 -0.43 27.23
C PRO A 71 3.38 -0.86 28.35
N SER A 72 3.30 -0.09 29.44
CA SER A 72 2.43 -0.38 30.59
C SER A 72 1.02 0.22 30.49
N LYS A 73 0.74 1.02 29.45
CA LYS A 73 -0.59 1.61 29.26
C LYS A 73 -1.46 0.66 28.46
N ASP A 74 -2.65 0.37 28.97
CA ASP A 74 -3.64 -0.45 28.26
C ASP A 74 -3.96 0.15 26.88
N ILE A 75 -4.08 -0.73 25.88
CA ILE A 75 -4.40 -0.36 24.51
C ILE A 75 -5.85 0.12 24.45
N GLU A 76 -6.05 1.39 24.10
CA GLU A 76 -7.38 1.94 23.88
C GLU A 76 -7.96 1.39 22.56
N LEU A 77 -9.01 0.57 22.68
CA LEU A 77 -9.67 -0.03 21.53
C LEU A 77 -10.58 0.99 20.83
N LYS A 78 -10.44 1.05 19.51
CA LYS A 78 -11.17 1.92 18.58
C LYS A 78 -12.16 1.06 17.80
N SER A 79 -12.93 1.69 16.92
CA SER A 79 -13.86 0.96 16.04
C SER A 79 -13.11 -0.07 15.20
N ALA A 80 -13.52 -1.34 15.29
CA ALA A 80 -12.96 -2.45 14.54
C ALA A 80 -13.03 -2.21 13.02
N LEU A 81 -14.08 -1.53 12.55
CA LEU A 81 -14.22 -1.16 11.15
C LEU A 81 -13.17 -0.13 10.70
N GLN A 82 -12.92 0.89 11.53
CA GLN A 82 -11.90 1.91 11.24
C GLN A 82 -10.51 1.28 11.19
N ILE A 83 -10.20 0.40 12.14
CA ILE A 83 -8.93 -0.33 12.17
C ILE A 83 -8.81 -1.24 10.95
N TYR A 84 -9.87 -1.96 10.58
CA TYR A 84 -9.87 -2.82 9.39
C TYR A 84 -9.60 -2.06 8.10
N GLN A 85 -10.21 -0.88 7.92
CA GLN A 85 -9.98 -0.04 6.75
C GLN A 85 -8.51 0.42 6.67
N ALA A 86 -7.98 0.95 7.78
CA ALA A 86 -6.59 1.41 7.84
C ALA A 86 -5.59 0.27 7.62
N ALA A 87 -5.80 -0.87 8.29
CA ALA A 87 -4.96 -2.05 8.16
C ALA A 87 -5.02 -2.63 6.74
N SER A 88 -6.19 -2.65 6.11
CA SER A 88 -6.35 -3.13 4.73
C SER A 88 -5.62 -2.25 3.72
N HIS A 89 -5.72 -0.93 3.85
CA HIS A 89 -4.99 0.00 2.99
C HIS A 89 -3.48 -0.10 3.20
N PHE A 90 -3.03 -0.20 4.45
CA PHE A 90 -1.63 -0.40 4.79
C PHE A 90 -1.06 -1.66 4.13
N LEU A 91 -1.70 -2.82 4.30
CA LEU A 91 -1.24 -4.08 3.73
C LEU A 91 -1.31 -4.10 2.19
N LEU A 92 -2.19 -3.30 1.58
CA LEU A 92 -2.24 -3.14 0.12
C LEU A 92 -1.02 -2.39 -0.42
N GLN A 93 -0.48 -1.42 0.34
CA GLN A 93 0.71 -0.65 -0.03
C GLN A 93 2.02 -1.34 0.35
N TRP A 94 1.96 -2.54 0.92
CA TRP A 94 3.13 -3.28 1.34
C TRP A 94 4.03 -3.63 0.14
N LYS A 95 5.27 -3.14 0.17
CA LYS A 95 6.30 -3.49 -0.83
C LYS A 95 7.25 -4.51 -0.22
N ASP A 96 7.39 -5.65 -0.87
CA ASP A 96 8.37 -6.67 -0.47
C ASP A 96 9.77 -6.29 -0.97
N ARG A 97 10.78 -6.51 -0.11
CA ARG A 97 12.24 -6.47 -0.31
C ARG A 97 12.80 -5.24 -1.08
N ASP A 98 13.79 -4.59 -0.46
CA ASP A 98 14.70 -3.59 -1.06
C ASP A 98 14.31 -2.10 -1.00
N SER A 99 13.24 -1.73 -0.29
CA SER A 99 12.97 -0.30 0.03
C SER A 99 13.59 0.10 1.37
N SER A 100 14.13 1.32 1.47
CA SER A 100 14.59 1.98 2.71
C SER A 100 13.60 1.89 3.88
N ASP A 101 12.30 1.74 3.58
CA ASP A 101 11.20 1.75 4.54
C ASP A 101 10.91 0.37 5.16
N CYS A 102 11.76 -0.64 4.93
CA CYS A 102 11.53 -2.01 5.40
C CYS A 102 11.42 -2.11 6.92
N SER A 103 12.25 -1.37 7.68
CA SER A 103 12.20 -1.36 9.15
C SER A 103 10.93 -0.67 9.67
N ALA A 104 10.52 0.44 9.06
CA ALA A 104 9.33 1.17 9.46
C ALA A 104 8.06 0.35 9.22
N ASN A 105 7.94 -0.33 8.07
CA ASN A 105 6.79 -1.20 7.78
C ASN A 105 6.74 -2.43 8.69
N GLN A 106 7.89 -2.96 9.08
CA GLN A 106 7.98 -4.04 10.06
C GLN A 106 7.43 -3.58 11.42
N ASP A 107 7.86 -2.41 11.92
CA ASP A 107 7.31 -1.83 13.14
C ASP A 107 5.78 -1.62 13.05
N ARG A 108 5.27 -1.09 11.92
CA ARG A 108 3.82 -0.95 11.70
C ARG A 108 3.11 -2.29 11.78
N LEU A 109 3.68 -3.35 11.21
CA LEU A 109 3.13 -4.70 11.24
C LEU A 109 3.06 -5.23 12.68
N GLU A 110 4.11 -5.04 13.48
CA GLU A 110 4.10 -5.45 14.88
C GLU A 110 3.06 -4.70 15.70
N ARG A 111 2.95 -3.38 15.51
CA ARG A 111 1.91 -2.56 16.16
C ARG A 111 0.51 -3.05 15.80
N LEU A 112 0.28 -3.36 14.53
CA LEU A 112 -0.98 -3.95 14.08
C LEU A 112 -1.23 -5.29 14.78
N CYS A 113 -0.26 -6.21 14.78
CA CYS A 113 -0.39 -7.52 15.41
C CYS A 113 -0.72 -7.42 16.90
N ARG A 114 0.00 -6.59 17.66
CA ARG A 114 -0.26 -6.34 19.09
C ARG A 114 -1.67 -5.83 19.33
N TYR A 115 -2.08 -4.83 18.55
CA TYR A 115 -3.42 -4.25 18.65
C TYR A 115 -4.51 -5.28 18.35
N LEU A 116 -4.33 -6.04 17.27
CA LEU A 116 -5.31 -7.03 16.84
C LEU A 116 -5.47 -8.12 17.89
N ILE A 117 -4.39 -8.64 18.46
CA ILE A 117 -4.44 -9.60 19.57
C ILE A 117 -5.23 -9.01 20.75
N ALA A 118 -4.91 -7.79 21.20
CA ALA A 118 -5.63 -7.15 22.30
C ALA A 118 -7.12 -6.97 22.00
N SER A 119 -7.48 -6.67 20.74
CA SER A 119 -8.89 -6.53 20.36
C SER A 119 -9.69 -7.84 20.43
N LEU A 120 -9.03 -9.01 20.37
CA LEU A 120 -9.71 -10.31 20.47
C LEU A 120 -10.27 -10.59 21.88
N GLU A 121 -9.73 -9.89 22.88
CA GLU A 121 -10.19 -9.95 24.26
C GLU A 121 -11.48 -9.15 24.49
N SER A 122 -11.83 -8.26 23.55
CA SER A 122 -13.07 -7.48 23.62
C SER A 122 -14.30 -8.34 23.32
N ASP A 123 -15.34 -8.17 24.13
CA ASP A 123 -16.65 -8.82 23.99
C ASP A 123 -17.66 -8.02 23.15
N SER A 124 -17.28 -6.82 22.71
CA SER A 124 -18.12 -5.93 21.90
C SER A 124 -17.79 -6.08 20.41
N PRO A 125 -18.79 -6.32 19.53
CA PRO A 125 -18.57 -6.37 18.09
C PRO A 125 -18.04 -5.06 17.49
N LYS A 126 -18.18 -3.93 18.21
CA LYS A 126 -17.70 -2.63 17.72
C LYS A 126 -16.20 -2.46 17.88
N THR A 127 -15.59 -3.09 18.88
CA THR A 127 -14.18 -2.92 19.25
C THR A 127 -13.37 -4.19 19.02
N SER A 128 -14.00 -5.36 19.07
CA SER A 128 -13.38 -6.62 18.69
C SER A 128 -13.17 -6.71 17.18
N TYR A 129 -11.96 -7.06 16.74
CA TYR A 129 -11.67 -7.18 15.31
C TYR A 129 -12.51 -8.27 14.61
N ILE A 130 -12.95 -9.28 15.37
CA ILE A 130 -13.86 -10.32 14.88
C ILE A 130 -15.23 -9.75 14.49
N GLY A 131 -15.64 -8.62 15.07
CA GLY A 131 -16.89 -7.96 14.71
C GLY A 131 -16.97 -7.58 13.23
N VAL A 132 -15.85 -7.31 12.57
CA VAL A 132 -15.81 -7.06 11.11
C VAL A 132 -16.13 -8.32 10.32
N ALA A 133 -15.67 -9.48 10.77
CA ALA A 133 -15.97 -10.77 10.14
C ALA A 133 -17.46 -11.12 10.21
N LEU A 134 -18.15 -10.67 11.27
CA LEU A 134 -19.59 -10.88 11.48
C LEU A 134 -20.45 -9.93 10.63
N ASN A 135 -19.88 -8.86 10.08
CA ASN A 135 -20.59 -7.98 9.16
C ASN A 135 -20.66 -8.63 7.77
N LYS A 136 -21.87 -8.92 7.29
CA LYS A 136 -22.12 -9.57 6.00
C LYS A 136 -21.46 -8.84 4.83
N GLU A 137 -21.44 -7.51 4.84
CA GLU A 137 -20.85 -6.68 3.78
C GLU A 137 -19.33 -6.80 3.71
N HIS A 138 -18.68 -7.12 4.83
CA HIS A 138 -17.22 -7.11 4.95
C HIS A 138 -16.61 -8.50 5.19
N SER A 139 -17.39 -9.51 5.55
CA SER A 139 -16.95 -10.86 5.89
C SER A 139 -15.93 -11.46 4.91
N LEU A 140 -16.25 -11.50 3.61
CA LEU A 140 -15.36 -12.05 2.58
C LEU A 140 -14.10 -11.21 2.37
N ALA A 141 -14.24 -9.88 2.41
CA ALA A 141 -13.10 -8.98 2.26
C ALA A 141 -12.16 -9.08 3.48
N TRP A 142 -12.72 -9.25 4.68
CA TRP A 142 -12.00 -9.48 5.92
C TRP A 142 -11.22 -10.79 5.88
N ILE A 143 -11.80 -11.90 5.39
CA ILE A 143 -11.07 -13.17 5.24
C ILE A 143 -9.84 -12.98 4.33
N ARG A 144 -10.00 -12.28 3.20
CA ARG A 144 -8.86 -11.98 2.30
C ARG A 144 -7.82 -11.11 2.98
N HIS A 145 -8.25 -10.12 3.76
CA HIS A 145 -7.37 -9.25 4.55
C HIS A 145 -6.56 -10.06 5.58
N ILE A 146 -7.21 -10.91 6.38
CA ILE A 146 -6.54 -11.76 7.36
C ILE A 146 -5.53 -12.68 6.68
N LYS A 147 -5.89 -13.33 5.56
CA LYS A 147 -4.92 -14.16 4.81
C LYS A 147 -3.68 -13.38 4.41
N LYS A 148 -3.82 -12.12 3.96
CA LYS A 148 -2.68 -11.24 3.65
C LYS A 148 -1.87 -10.92 4.90
N LEU A 149 -2.51 -10.56 6.00
CA LEU A 149 -1.85 -10.28 7.28
C LEU A 149 -1.02 -11.49 7.74
N LEU A 150 -1.63 -12.68 7.80
CA LEU A 150 -0.98 -13.91 8.25
C LEU A 150 0.18 -14.30 7.33
N TYR A 151 0.01 -14.13 6.01
CA TYR A 151 1.12 -14.29 5.07
C TYR A 151 2.29 -13.35 5.38
N ARG A 152 2.02 -12.07 5.69
CA ARG A 152 3.07 -11.13 6.12
C ARG A 152 3.76 -11.58 7.41
N CYS A 153 3.01 -12.05 8.40
CA CYS A 153 3.58 -12.64 9.61
C CYS A 153 4.52 -13.82 9.28
N CYS A 154 4.11 -14.75 8.41
CA CYS A 154 4.97 -15.86 8.00
C CYS A 154 6.28 -15.37 7.33
N THR A 155 6.17 -14.45 6.38
CA THR A 155 7.36 -13.89 5.70
C THR A 155 8.27 -13.08 6.62
N ALA A 156 7.72 -12.52 7.71
CA ALA A 156 8.49 -11.85 8.75
C ALA A 156 9.24 -12.85 9.63
N VAL A 157 8.57 -13.94 10.03
CA VAL A 157 9.15 -15.01 10.85
C VAL A 157 10.39 -15.62 10.19
N GLU A 158 10.38 -15.84 8.87
CA GLU A 158 11.54 -16.36 8.11
C GLU A 158 12.82 -15.50 8.24
N ARG A 159 12.71 -14.25 8.69
CA ARG A 159 13.83 -13.30 8.80
C ARG A 159 14.35 -13.13 10.22
N LEU A 160 13.62 -13.61 11.21
CA LEU A 160 13.94 -13.44 12.62
C LEU A 160 14.98 -14.46 13.07
N ARG A 161 15.91 -14.01 13.92
CA ARG A 161 16.92 -14.87 14.54
C ARG A 161 16.55 -15.11 16.01
N PRO A 162 16.13 -16.32 16.40
CA PRO A 162 15.65 -16.59 17.75
C PRO A 162 16.72 -16.35 18.84
N GLU A 163 18.00 -16.31 18.47
CA GLU A 163 19.11 -15.98 19.37
C GLU A 163 19.11 -14.52 19.82
N SER A 164 18.48 -13.63 19.05
CA SER A 164 18.32 -12.22 19.40
C SER A 164 17.08 -12.02 20.27
N HIS A 165 17.23 -11.33 21.41
CA HIS A 165 16.12 -11.07 22.33
C HIS A 165 15.00 -10.25 21.69
N THR A 166 15.33 -9.26 20.86
CA THR A 166 14.32 -8.44 20.16
C THR A 166 13.54 -9.26 19.13
N ASP A 167 14.24 -10.15 18.43
CA ASP A 167 13.66 -10.99 17.40
C ASP A 167 12.82 -12.10 18.02
N SER A 168 13.20 -12.62 19.19
CA SER A 168 12.41 -13.63 19.90
C SER A 168 11.07 -13.07 20.40
N ILE A 169 11.03 -11.81 20.85
CA ILE A 169 9.77 -11.11 21.18
C ILE A 169 8.88 -10.98 19.93
N SER A 170 9.48 -10.55 18.81
CA SER A 170 8.76 -10.37 17.55
C SER A 170 8.26 -11.72 17.01
N LEU A 171 9.05 -12.78 17.15
CA LEU A 171 8.70 -14.13 16.77
C LEU A 171 7.49 -14.62 17.58
N ALA A 172 7.52 -14.45 18.90
CA ALA A 172 6.40 -14.81 19.77
C ALA A 172 5.12 -14.04 19.40
N LEU A 173 5.24 -12.74 19.09
CA LEU A 173 4.12 -11.93 18.63
C LEU A 173 3.50 -12.45 17.33
N TYR A 174 4.33 -12.75 16.32
CA TYR A 174 3.85 -13.24 15.03
C TYR A 174 3.22 -14.63 15.14
N LEU A 175 3.84 -15.53 15.90
CA LEU A 175 3.28 -16.86 16.17
C LEU A 175 1.95 -16.77 16.92
N HIS A 176 1.86 -15.92 17.95
CA HIS A 176 0.61 -15.68 18.66
C HIS A 176 -0.46 -15.13 17.72
N THR A 177 -0.12 -14.17 16.86
CA THR A 177 -1.06 -13.64 15.84
C THR A 177 -1.55 -14.75 14.90
N LEU A 178 -0.65 -15.60 14.43
CA LEU A 178 -0.99 -16.73 13.55
C LEU A 178 -1.99 -17.68 14.22
N VAL A 179 -1.71 -18.11 15.45
CA VAL A 179 -2.59 -19.00 16.21
C VAL A 179 -3.92 -18.31 16.51
N ALA A 180 -3.88 -17.06 16.96
CA ALA A 180 -5.05 -16.30 17.38
C ALA A 180 -6.04 -16.05 16.24
N PHE A 181 -5.60 -15.99 14.97
CA PHE A 181 -6.50 -15.82 13.83
C PHE A 181 -6.78 -17.11 13.04
N THR A 182 -6.15 -18.23 13.40
CA THR A 182 -6.43 -19.56 12.82
C THR A 182 -7.22 -20.47 13.75
N SER A 183 -7.28 -20.15 15.04
CA SER A 183 -8.14 -20.79 16.05
C SER A 183 -9.18 -19.81 16.59
N THR A 184 -10.42 -20.26 16.72
CA THR A 184 -11.53 -19.46 17.29
C THR A 184 -11.55 -19.47 18.82
N SER A 185 -10.70 -20.28 19.46
CA SER A 185 -10.70 -20.49 20.92
C SER A 185 -10.39 -19.22 21.74
N SER A 186 -9.58 -18.32 21.17
CA SER A 186 -9.18 -17.04 21.78
C SER A 186 -10.19 -15.91 21.56
N TRP A 187 -11.21 -16.09 20.71
CA TRP A 187 -12.13 -15.01 20.35
C TRP A 187 -13.19 -14.82 21.44
N VAL A 188 -12.98 -13.87 22.34
CA VAL A 188 -13.89 -13.61 23.47
C VAL A 188 -15.30 -13.27 22.98
N LEU A 189 -15.41 -12.51 21.88
CA LEU A 189 -16.69 -12.17 21.25
C LEU A 189 -17.59 -13.39 20.98
N LEU A 190 -17.01 -14.51 20.53
CA LEU A 190 -17.78 -15.73 20.22
C LEU A 190 -18.19 -16.53 21.46
N ARG A 191 -17.69 -16.16 22.65
CA ARG A 191 -18.13 -16.76 23.92
C ARG A 191 -19.49 -16.21 24.36
N ASN A 192 -19.98 -15.13 23.73
CA ASN A 192 -21.30 -14.60 23.99
C ASN A 192 -22.38 -15.62 23.58
N LYS A 193 -23.36 -15.86 24.48
CA LYS A 193 -24.43 -16.86 24.32
C LYS A 193 -25.23 -16.68 23.03
N SER A 194 -25.40 -15.46 22.56
CA SER A 194 -26.12 -15.15 21.30
C SER A 194 -25.35 -15.56 20.04
N LEU A 195 -24.04 -15.78 20.14
CA LEU A 195 -23.15 -16.11 19.02
C LEU A 195 -22.60 -17.55 19.11
N VAL A 196 -23.04 -18.35 20.09
CA VAL A 196 -22.56 -19.72 20.32
C VAL A 196 -22.81 -20.62 19.10
N GLY A 197 -23.89 -20.41 18.35
CA GLY A 197 -24.18 -21.17 17.11
C GLY A 197 -23.20 -20.95 15.96
N LEU A 198 -22.24 -20.02 16.09
CA LEU A 198 -21.16 -19.79 15.11
C LEU A 198 -19.86 -20.51 15.47
N LYS A 199 -19.78 -21.15 16.65
CA LYS A 199 -18.66 -22.05 16.97
C LYS A 199 -18.90 -23.37 16.23
N ALA A 200 -18.08 -23.63 15.21
CA ALA A 200 -18.03 -24.93 14.55
C ALA A 200 -17.56 -26.03 15.51
#